data_AF-A0A2P7QIK4-F1
#
_entry.id   AF-A0A2P7QIK4-F1
#
_cell.length_a   1.000
_cell.length_b   1.000
_cell.length_c   1.000
_cell.angle_alpha   90.00
_cell.angle_beta   90.00
_cell.angle_gamma   90.00
#
_symmetry.space_group_name_H-M   'P 1'
#
loop_
_entity.id
_entity.type
_entity.pdbx_description
1 polymer ?
#
loop_
_entity_poly.entity_id
_entity_poly.type
_entity_poly.pdbx_seq_one_letter_code
_entity_poly.pdbx_strand_id
1 'polypeptide(L)'
;MLTDIVPEQFATLDTLHPGRIDLGVGRAAGAAGPSIRALRGDASERDFEQDIGMLTDYLQDNGQQPVRGIPDAHEVPLWILGSSMQSADLAARLGLPYAFASHFAPRFLTSAIAHYRHHFQPSARLKRPYVIAGVNVIAADSPAEADFHASSHFHWVNSLYQGRPGPLPRPQEGCLQGLSAAEQQVLDQAMACSVVGDPLLVATADKSSRAKIKKSHFTEEVANEAIEPTIC
;
A
#
# COMPACT_ATOMS: atom_id res chain seq x y z
N MET A 1 -2.22 -25.22 -6.61
CA MET A 1 -3.60 -25.22 -6.09
C MET A 1 -4.07 -23.84 -5.65
N LEU A 2 -3.32 -23.08 -4.84
CA LEU A 2 -3.72 -21.70 -4.47
C LEU A 2 -3.63 -20.66 -5.62
N THR A 3 -2.97 -20.97 -6.74
CA THR A 3 -2.81 -20.01 -7.84
C THR A 3 -4.03 -19.91 -8.75
N ASP A 4 -4.87 -20.95 -8.82
CA ASP A 4 -6.00 -21.00 -9.77
C ASP A 4 -7.25 -20.29 -9.21
N ILE A 5 -7.39 -20.26 -7.88
CA ILE A 5 -8.55 -19.67 -7.21
C ILE A 5 -8.60 -18.14 -7.35
N VAL A 6 -7.45 -17.47 -7.36
CA VAL A 6 -7.40 -16.00 -7.43
C VAL A 6 -7.88 -15.50 -8.80
N PRO A 7 -7.38 -16.01 -9.94
CA PRO A 7 -7.94 -15.73 -11.27
C PRO A 7 -9.45 -15.94 -11.35
N GLU A 8 -9.98 -17.08 -10.90
CA GLU A 8 -11.44 -17.36 -10.96
C GLU A 8 -12.26 -16.38 -10.12
N GLN A 9 -11.78 -16.03 -8.92
CA GLN A 9 -12.45 -15.04 -8.05
C GLN A 9 -12.51 -13.67 -8.72
N PHE A 10 -11.40 -13.22 -9.31
CA PHE A 10 -11.33 -11.92 -9.96
C PHE A 10 -12.08 -11.88 -11.30
N ALA A 11 -12.06 -12.97 -12.07
CA ALA A 11 -12.88 -13.15 -13.26
C ALA A 11 -14.38 -13.09 -12.93
N THR A 12 -14.80 -13.76 -11.85
CA THR A 12 -16.18 -13.69 -11.35
C THR A 12 -16.54 -12.27 -10.93
N LEU A 13 -15.68 -11.59 -10.18
CA LEU A 13 -15.91 -10.20 -9.75
C LEU A 13 -16.01 -9.25 -10.95
N ASP A 14 -15.14 -9.38 -11.94
CA ASP A 14 -15.16 -8.55 -13.15
C ASP A 14 -16.39 -8.85 -14.02
N THR A 15 -16.83 -10.12 -14.10
CA THR A 15 -18.11 -10.48 -14.74
C THR A 15 -19.30 -9.76 -14.09
N LEU A 16 -19.32 -9.70 -12.76
CA LEU A 16 -20.40 -9.06 -12.00
C LEU A 16 -20.32 -7.52 -12.02
N HIS A 17 -19.10 -6.97 -12.10
CA HIS A 17 -18.83 -5.53 -12.03
C HIS A 17 -17.81 -5.08 -13.09
N PRO A 18 -18.16 -5.15 -14.39
CA PRO A 18 -17.20 -4.92 -15.47
C PRO A 18 -16.53 -3.56 -15.38
N GLY A 19 -15.21 -3.54 -15.49
CA GLY A 19 -14.41 -2.31 -15.49
C GLY A 19 -14.33 -1.58 -14.15
N ARG A 20 -14.71 -2.24 -13.04
CA ARG A 20 -14.66 -1.68 -11.68
C ARG A 20 -13.77 -2.46 -10.70
N ILE A 21 -13.08 -3.49 -11.19
CA ILE A 21 -12.27 -4.38 -10.36
C ILE A 21 -10.80 -4.19 -10.69
N ASP A 22 -9.99 -3.95 -9.65
CA ASP A 22 -8.53 -3.92 -9.71
C ASP A 22 -7.96 -5.09 -8.91
N LEU A 23 -6.93 -5.75 -9.43
CA LEU A 23 -6.23 -6.84 -8.75
C LEU A 23 -4.91 -6.37 -8.16
N GLY A 24 -4.92 -6.04 -6.88
CA GLY A 24 -3.73 -5.72 -6.11
C GLY A 24 -3.02 -6.96 -5.56
N VAL A 25 -1.75 -7.15 -5.91
CA VAL A 25 -0.92 -8.27 -5.44
C VAL A 25 0.29 -7.77 -4.65
N GLY A 26 0.56 -8.37 -3.50
CA GLY A 26 1.70 -8.03 -2.65
C GLY A 26 2.27 -9.24 -1.92
N ARG A 27 3.51 -9.12 -1.44
CA ARG A 27 4.16 -10.20 -0.68
C ARG A 27 3.65 -10.22 0.77
N ALA A 28 3.34 -11.41 1.26
CA ALA A 28 2.89 -11.64 2.63
C ALA A 28 4.05 -11.63 3.66
N ALA A 29 4.89 -10.60 3.66
CA ALA A 29 6.08 -10.52 4.54
C ALA A 29 5.73 -10.32 6.03
N GLY A 30 4.52 -9.82 6.34
CA GLY A 30 4.07 -9.55 7.72
C GLY A 30 3.37 -10.71 8.43
N ALA A 31 3.08 -11.81 7.74
CA ALA A 31 2.43 -12.95 8.35
C ALA A 31 3.45 -13.77 9.15
N ALA A 32 3.12 -14.09 10.40
CA ALA A 32 3.97 -14.91 11.25
C ALA A 32 4.22 -16.29 10.59
N GLY A 33 5.45 -16.81 10.71
CA GLY A 33 5.87 -18.07 10.10
C GLY A 33 4.88 -19.24 10.26
N PRO A 34 4.22 -19.44 11.43
CA PRO A 34 3.19 -20.47 11.59
C PRO A 34 1.96 -20.27 10.68
N SER A 35 1.49 -19.04 10.49
CA SER A 35 0.35 -18.74 9.63
C SER A 35 0.69 -18.99 8.16
N ILE A 36 1.88 -18.56 7.73
CA ILE A 36 2.36 -18.86 6.37
C ILE A 36 2.51 -20.37 6.16
N ARG A 37 3.06 -21.11 7.13
CA ARG A 37 3.14 -22.58 7.06
C ARG A 37 1.77 -23.25 7.03
N ALA A 38 0.80 -22.77 7.81
CA ALA A 38 -0.56 -23.32 7.78
C ALA A 38 -1.23 -23.11 6.42
N LEU A 39 -0.99 -21.96 5.77
CA LEU A 39 -1.54 -21.64 4.46
C LEU A 39 -0.80 -22.34 3.30
N ARG A 40 0.53 -22.44 3.38
CA ARG A 40 1.37 -23.04 2.33
C ARG A 40 1.53 -24.56 2.48
N GLY A 41 1.29 -25.11 3.67
CA GLY A 41 1.72 -26.46 4.02
C GLY A 41 3.24 -26.60 3.90
N ASP A 42 3.68 -27.71 3.31
CA ASP A 42 5.10 -28.02 3.04
C ASP A 42 5.61 -27.41 1.71
N ALA A 43 4.81 -26.59 1.03
CA ALA A 43 5.22 -25.98 -0.22
C ALA A 43 6.41 -25.02 -0.03
N SER A 44 7.40 -25.11 -0.92
CA SER A 44 8.54 -24.20 -0.95
C SER A 44 8.10 -22.75 -1.15
N GLU A 45 8.97 -21.80 -0.78
CA GLU A 45 8.73 -20.40 -1.13
C GLU A 45 8.61 -20.27 -2.65
N ARG A 46 7.50 -19.70 -3.11
CA ARG A 46 7.25 -19.47 -4.54
C ARG A 46 7.92 -18.19 -4.99
N ASP A 47 8.34 -18.18 -6.25
CA ASP A 47 8.79 -16.97 -6.91
C ASP A 47 7.57 -16.09 -7.20
N PHE A 48 7.55 -14.92 -6.57
CA PHE A 48 6.43 -13.98 -6.67
C PHE A 48 6.28 -13.40 -8.08
N GLU A 49 7.38 -13.20 -8.81
CA GLU A 49 7.34 -12.73 -10.19
C GLU A 49 6.74 -13.79 -11.11
N GLN A 50 7.14 -15.04 -10.91
CA GLN A 50 6.54 -16.18 -11.63
C GLN A 50 5.05 -16.34 -11.33
N ASP A 51 4.65 -16.19 -10.05
CA ASP A 51 3.25 -16.24 -9.63
C ASP A 51 2.40 -15.17 -10.34
N ILE A 52 2.94 -13.95 -10.52
CA ILE A 52 2.25 -12.86 -11.25
C ILE A 52 2.06 -13.22 -12.71
N GLY A 53 3.09 -13.79 -13.35
CA GLY A 53 3.02 -14.26 -14.74
C GLY A 53 1.94 -15.31 -14.91
N MET A 54 1.97 -16.37 -14.09
CA MET A 54 0.97 -17.43 -14.13
C MET A 54 -0.45 -16.90 -13.91
N LEU A 55 -0.64 -16.03 -12.92
CA LEU A 55 -1.93 -15.41 -12.63
C LEU A 55 -2.46 -14.60 -13.82
N THR A 56 -1.57 -13.89 -14.53
CA THR A 56 -1.93 -13.13 -15.73
C THR A 56 -2.33 -14.05 -16.87
N ASP A 57 -1.59 -15.14 -17.09
CA ASP A 57 -1.91 -16.13 -18.11
C ASP A 57 -3.27 -16.80 -17.87
N TYR A 58 -3.58 -17.13 -16.60
CA TYR A 58 -4.87 -17.72 -16.22
C TYR A 58 -6.03 -16.78 -16.50
N LEU A 59 -5.91 -15.49 -16.14
CA LEU A 59 -6.96 -14.50 -16.39
C LEU A 59 -7.20 -14.28 -17.88
N GLN A 60 -6.14 -14.28 -18.69
CA GLN A 60 -6.23 -14.00 -20.12
C GLN A 60 -6.64 -15.20 -20.98
N ASP A 61 -6.68 -16.41 -20.42
CA ASP A 61 -6.86 -17.67 -21.16
C ASP A 61 -6.03 -17.73 -22.45
N ASN A 62 -4.76 -17.33 -22.36
CA ASN A 62 -3.88 -17.13 -23.53
C ASN A 62 -3.22 -18.43 -24.06
N GLY A 63 -3.59 -19.58 -23.49
CA GLY A 63 -3.05 -20.90 -23.84
C GLY A 63 -1.64 -21.19 -23.34
N GLN A 64 -1.02 -20.32 -22.55
CA GLN A 64 0.29 -20.59 -21.92
C GLN A 64 0.20 -21.54 -20.72
N GLN A 65 -0.99 -21.70 -20.13
CA GLN A 65 -1.25 -22.61 -19.01
C GLN A 65 -2.17 -23.75 -19.43
N PRO A 66 -2.01 -24.95 -18.84
CA PRO A 66 -2.87 -26.10 -19.13
C PRO A 66 -4.29 -25.95 -18.56
N VAL A 67 -4.48 -25.04 -17.60
CA VAL A 67 -5.76 -24.71 -16.96
C VAL A 67 -6.17 -23.31 -17.38
N ARG A 68 -7.48 -23.10 -17.52
CA ARG A 68 -8.08 -21.84 -17.99
C ARG A 68 -8.84 -21.16 -16.85
N GLY A 69 -8.86 -19.84 -16.84
CA GLY A 69 -9.77 -19.09 -15.99
C GLY A 69 -11.23 -19.31 -16.43
N ILE A 70 -12.11 -19.57 -15.47
CA ILE A 70 -13.57 -19.59 -15.64
C ILE A 70 -14.11 -18.27 -15.07
N PRO A 71 -15.15 -17.64 -15.65
CA PRO A 71 -16.04 -18.11 -16.73
C PRO A 71 -15.55 -17.90 -18.17
N ASP A 72 -14.83 -16.82 -18.47
CA ASP A 72 -14.26 -16.50 -19.80
C ASP A 72 -12.91 -15.78 -19.62
N ALA A 73 -12.26 -15.32 -20.71
CA ALA A 73 -11.05 -14.51 -20.63
C ALA A 73 -11.35 -13.09 -20.11
N HIS A 74 -10.55 -12.60 -19.16
CA HIS A 74 -10.66 -11.28 -18.56
C HIS A 74 -9.35 -10.50 -18.60
N GLU A 75 -9.48 -9.17 -18.73
CA GLU A 75 -8.36 -8.24 -18.60
C GLU A 75 -8.54 -7.35 -17.37
N VAL A 76 -8.31 -7.94 -16.19
CA VAL A 76 -8.35 -7.21 -14.92
C VAL A 76 -7.05 -6.41 -14.74
N PRO A 77 -7.09 -5.09 -14.50
CA PRO A 77 -5.91 -4.30 -14.21
C PRO A 77 -5.17 -4.83 -12.98
N LEU A 78 -3.86 -5.07 -13.12
CA LEU A 78 -3.03 -5.65 -12.07
C LEU A 78 -2.11 -4.60 -11.47
N TRP A 79 -2.04 -4.58 -10.14
CA TRP A 79 -1.25 -3.63 -9.36
C TRP A 79 -0.26 -4.33 -8.46
N ILE A 80 0.98 -3.83 -8.42
CA ILE A 80 1.93 -4.27 -7.41
C ILE A 80 1.73 -3.43 -6.14
N LEU A 81 1.42 -4.10 -5.03
CA LEU A 81 1.34 -3.52 -3.70
C LEU A 81 2.64 -3.80 -2.94
N GLY A 82 3.25 -2.77 -2.36
CA GLY A 82 4.56 -2.93 -1.74
C GLY A 82 4.93 -1.90 -0.69
N SER A 83 5.95 -2.23 0.10
CA SER A 83 6.50 -1.38 1.16
C SER A 83 8.03 -1.41 1.21
N SER A 84 8.66 -1.86 0.11
CA SER A 84 10.11 -2.04 0.03
C SER A 84 10.65 -1.73 -1.36
N MET A 85 11.98 -1.55 -1.44
CA MET A 85 12.67 -1.32 -2.72
C MET A 85 12.49 -2.48 -3.70
N GLN A 86 12.47 -3.73 -3.21
CA GLN A 86 12.29 -4.91 -4.08
C GLN A 86 10.93 -4.90 -4.79
N SER A 87 9.87 -4.43 -4.11
CA SER A 87 8.54 -4.32 -4.74
C SER A 87 8.48 -3.20 -5.78
N ALA A 88 9.18 -2.08 -5.56
CA ALA A 88 9.29 -0.99 -6.52
C ALA A 88 10.05 -1.43 -7.78
N ASP A 89 11.17 -2.15 -7.59
CA ASP A 89 11.95 -2.71 -8.70
C ASP A 89 11.13 -3.69 -9.56
N LEU A 90 10.42 -4.61 -8.91
CA LEU A 90 9.57 -5.58 -9.60
C LEU A 90 8.47 -4.88 -10.42
N ALA A 91 7.77 -3.91 -9.83
CA ALA A 91 6.74 -3.15 -10.54
C ALA A 91 7.30 -2.39 -11.76
N ALA A 92 8.51 -1.84 -11.61
CA ALA A 92 9.19 -1.11 -12.67
C ALA A 92 9.59 -2.02 -13.84
N ARG A 93 10.20 -3.18 -13.54
CA ARG A 93 10.62 -4.17 -14.55
C ARG A 93 9.43 -4.77 -15.31
N LEU A 94 8.34 -5.06 -14.61
CA LEU A 94 7.13 -5.60 -15.23
C LEU A 94 6.27 -4.54 -15.93
N GLY A 95 6.60 -3.25 -15.77
CA GLY A 95 5.83 -2.16 -16.36
C GLY A 95 4.40 -2.10 -15.84
N LEU A 96 4.20 -2.35 -14.55
CA LEU A 96 2.91 -2.39 -13.87
C LEU A 96 2.69 -1.13 -13.02
N PRO A 97 1.44 -0.73 -12.76
CA PRO A 97 1.15 0.31 -11.80
C PRO A 97 1.52 -0.15 -10.38
N TYR A 98 1.98 0.80 -9.56
CA TYR A 98 2.56 0.54 -8.25
C TYR A 98 1.82 1.28 -7.13
N ALA A 99 1.48 0.60 -6.03
CA ALA A 99 0.96 1.24 -4.83
C ALA A 99 1.90 1.01 -3.63
N PHE A 100 2.47 2.09 -3.10
CA PHE A 100 3.41 2.05 -1.97
C PHE A 100 2.68 2.27 -0.63
N ALA A 101 2.80 1.33 0.30
CA ALA A 101 2.22 1.41 1.65
C ALA A 101 3.04 2.32 2.58
N SER A 102 2.96 3.64 2.34
CA SER A 102 3.73 4.65 3.10
C SER A 102 3.34 4.74 4.57
N HIS A 103 2.09 4.44 4.90
CA HIS A 103 1.61 4.32 6.29
C HIS A 103 2.30 3.21 7.10
N PHE A 104 2.94 2.24 6.43
CA PHE A 104 3.68 1.15 7.07
C PHE A 104 5.19 1.36 7.00
N ALA A 105 5.69 1.87 5.88
CA ALA A 105 7.11 2.03 5.61
C ALA A 105 7.48 3.45 5.14
N PRO A 106 7.17 4.49 5.94
CA PRO A 106 7.26 5.89 5.50
C PRO A 106 8.68 6.27 5.06
N ARG A 107 9.69 5.75 5.77
CA ARG A 107 11.12 5.96 5.49
C ARG A 107 11.58 5.55 4.09
N PHE A 108 10.84 4.67 3.40
CA PHE A 108 11.21 4.16 2.08
C PHE A 108 10.39 4.77 0.94
N LEU A 109 9.39 5.61 1.24
CA LEU A 109 8.46 6.14 0.24
C LEU A 109 9.19 6.85 -0.91
N THR A 110 9.97 7.88 -0.60
CA THR A 110 10.65 8.72 -1.60
C THR A 110 11.60 7.89 -2.47
N SER A 111 12.42 7.05 -1.83
CA SER A 111 13.42 6.25 -2.56
C SER A 111 12.77 5.17 -3.42
N ALA A 112 11.71 4.51 -2.93
CA ALA A 112 10.99 3.49 -3.70
C ALA A 112 10.25 4.08 -4.90
N ILE A 113 9.59 5.24 -4.74
CA ILE A 113 8.93 5.93 -5.87
C ILE A 113 9.95 6.41 -6.89
N ALA A 114 11.06 6.99 -6.45
CA ALA A 114 12.13 7.43 -7.34
C ALA A 114 12.71 6.26 -8.13
N HIS A 115 12.98 5.14 -7.46
CA HIS A 115 13.45 3.90 -8.10
C HIS A 115 12.45 3.38 -9.14
N TYR A 116 11.18 3.26 -8.75
CA TYR A 116 10.11 2.79 -9.64
C TYR A 116 10.05 3.63 -10.92
N ARG A 117 10.04 4.96 -10.79
CA ARG A 117 9.98 5.88 -11.93
C ARG A 117 11.23 5.82 -12.80
N HIS A 118 12.41 5.77 -12.19
CA HIS A 118 13.69 5.76 -12.92
C HIS A 118 13.89 4.48 -13.73
N HIS A 119 13.49 3.33 -13.17
CA HIS A 119 13.69 2.03 -13.79
C HIS A 119 12.45 1.50 -14.55
N PHE A 120 11.39 2.31 -14.67
CA PHE A 120 10.14 1.89 -15.29
C PHE A 120 10.33 1.46 -16.75
N GLN A 121 9.86 0.26 -17.07
CA GLN A 121 9.83 -0.26 -18.44
C GLN A 121 8.40 -0.23 -18.96
N PRO A 122 8.09 0.53 -20.04
CA PRO A 122 6.77 0.52 -20.63
C PRO A 122 6.31 -0.89 -21.04
N SER A 123 5.05 -1.22 -20.76
CA SER A 123 4.43 -2.50 -21.10
C SER A 123 3.30 -2.35 -22.11
N ALA A 124 2.65 -3.46 -22.44
CA ALA A 124 1.40 -3.44 -23.21
C ALA A 124 0.31 -2.63 -22.48
N ARG A 125 0.27 -2.74 -21.14
CA ARG A 125 -0.76 -2.14 -20.27
C ARG A 125 -0.47 -0.69 -19.90
N LEU A 126 0.79 -0.33 -19.69
CA LEU A 126 1.15 0.97 -19.13
C LEU A 126 2.34 1.61 -19.86
N LYS A 127 2.11 2.80 -20.44
CA LYS A 127 3.12 3.52 -21.25
C LYS A 127 4.03 4.46 -20.46
N ARG A 128 3.59 4.89 -19.29
CA ARG A 128 4.31 5.81 -18.38
C ARG A 128 4.12 5.33 -16.94
N PRO A 129 5.10 5.51 -16.04
CA PRO A 129 4.98 5.06 -14.66
C PRO A 129 3.72 5.63 -14.01
N TYR A 130 3.00 4.79 -13.27
CA TYR A 130 1.80 5.18 -12.54
C TYR A 130 1.91 4.65 -11.10
N VAL A 131 1.83 5.56 -10.14
CA VAL A 131 2.11 5.24 -8.74
C VAL A 131 1.10 5.89 -7.80
N ILE A 132 0.65 5.12 -6.81
CA ILE A 132 -0.18 5.55 -5.68
C ILE A 132 0.63 5.42 -4.39
N ALA A 133 0.46 6.36 -3.46
CA ALA A 133 0.97 6.25 -2.10
C ALA A 133 -0.19 6.06 -1.12
N GLY A 134 -0.21 4.95 -0.39
CA GLY A 134 -1.17 4.71 0.68
C GLY A 134 -0.73 5.44 1.95
N VAL A 135 -1.46 6.50 2.31
CA VAL A 135 -1.19 7.39 3.47
C VAL A 135 -2.28 7.21 4.54
N ASN A 136 -1.94 7.47 5.81
CA ASN A 136 -2.96 7.57 6.86
C ASN A 136 -3.61 8.95 6.79
N VAL A 137 -4.94 9.01 6.85
CA VAL A 137 -5.67 10.29 6.95
C VAL A 137 -6.64 10.21 8.11
N ILE A 138 -6.56 11.19 9.02
CA ILE A 138 -7.48 11.35 10.15
C ILE A 138 -8.02 12.77 10.05
N ALA A 139 -9.26 12.87 9.57
CA ALA A 139 -9.93 14.13 9.32
C ALA A 139 -11.09 14.33 10.29
N ALA A 140 -11.29 15.55 10.78
CA ALA A 140 -12.44 15.95 11.59
C ALA A 140 -12.82 17.41 11.32
N ASP A 141 -13.93 17.91 11.86
CA ASP A 141 -14.40 19.26 11.55
C ASP A 141 -13.47 20.36 12.08
N SER A 142 -12.63 20.05 13.06
CA SER A 142 -11.60 20.95 13.58
C SER A 142 -10.26 20.24 13.82
N PRO A 143 -9.13 20.97 13.82
CA PRO A 143 -7.83 20.40 14.14
C PRO A 143 -7.78 19.72 15.51
N ALA A 144 -8.41 20.32 16.52
CA ALA A 144 -8.44 19.76 17.87
C ALA A 144 -9.19 18.42 17.94
N GLU A 145 -10.30 18.30 17.19
CA GLU A 145 -11.05 17.06 17.08
C GLU A 145 -10.28 16.00 16.29
N ALA A 146 -9.57 16.39 15.23
CA ALA A 146 -8.72 15.49 14.46
C ALA A 146 -7.58 14.93 15.32
N ASP A 147 -6.93 15.79 16.11
CA ASP A 147 -5.90 15.38 17.08
C ASP A 147 -6.47 14.45 18.15
N PHE A 148 -7.68 14.75 18.65
CA PHE A 148 -8.37 13.87 19.58
C PHE A 148 -8.63 12.50 18.96
N HIS A 149 -9.14 12.40 17.72
CA HIS A 149 -9.31 11.10 17.06
C HIS A 149 -7.98 10.39 16.76
N ALA A 150 -6.95 11.14 16.37
CA ALA A 150 -5.61 10.61 16.08
C ALA A 150 -4.94 10.01 17.31
N SER A 151 -5.27 10.49 18.51
CA SER A 151 -4.78 9.97 19.79
C SER A 151 -4.92 8.44 19.91
N SER A 152 -6.03 7.89 19.40
CA SER A 152 -6.31 6.46 19.39
C SER A 152 -5.29 5.68 18.55
N HIS A 153 -5.05 6.13 17.32
CA HIS A 153 -4.11 5.50 16.41
C HIS A 153 -2.67 5.65 16.90
N PHE A 154 -2.29 6.83 17.38
CA PHE A 154 -0.94 7.07 17.90
C PHE A 154 -0.63 6.22 19.13
N HIS A 155 -1.56 6.09 20.07
CA HIS A 155 -1.40 5.20 21.22
C HIS A 155 -1.23 3.73 20.81
N TRP A 156 -2.01 3.29 19.82
CA TRP A 156 -1.92 1.95 19.28
C TRP A 156 -0.57 1.69 18.60
N VAL A 157 -0.12 2.60 17.73
CA VAL A 157 1.19 2.51 17.07
C VAL A 157 2.31 2.47 18.11
N ASN A 158 2.31 3.37 19.08
CA ASN A 158 3.31 3.36 20.15
C ASN A 158 3.31 2.01 20.90
N SER A 159 2.14 1.46 21.24
CA SER A 159 2.03 0.17 21.92
C SER A 159 2.57 -0.99 21.08
N LEU A 160 2.35 -0.97 19.75
CA LEU A 160 2.94 -1.94 18.83
C LEU A 160 4.47 -1.91 18.85
N TYR A 161 5.08 -0.73 18.79
CA TYR A 161 6.54 -0.58 18.84
C TYR A 161 7.14 -0.98 20.19
N GLN A 162 6.34 -0.97 21.25
CA GLN A 162 6.70 -1.49 22.56
C GLN A 162 6.48 -3.01 22.71
N GLY A 163 6.06 -3.70 21.65
CA GLY A 163 5.78 -5.14 21.68
C GLY A 163 4.51 -5.50 22.46
N ARG A 164 3.58 -4.56 22.60
CA ARG A 164 2.28 -4.73 23.28
C ARG A 164 1.13 -4.58 22.27
N PRO A 165 1.01 -5.49 21.28
CA PRO A 165 -0.09 -5.41 20.31
C PRO A 165 -1.44 -5.59 21.00
N GLY A 166 -2.44 -4.87 20.51
CA GLY A 166 -3.79 -4.91 21.07
C GLY A 166 -4.80 -4.27 20.11
N PRO A 167 -6.08 -4.23 20.51
CA PRO A 167 -7.10 -3.51 19.77
C PRO A 167 -6.80 -2.00 19.77
N LEU A 168 -7.38 -1.31 18.79
CA LEU A 168 -7.36 0.14 18.74
C LEU A 168 -8.08 0.72 19.99
N PRO A 169 -7.43 1.53 20.83
CA PRO A 169 -8.02 2.07 22.05
C PRO A 169 -9.03 3.18 21.72
N ARG A 170 -9.83 3.59 22.70
CA ARG A 170 -10.65 4.80 22.53
C ARG A 170 -9.76 6.05 22.46
N PRO A 171 -10.16 7.07 21.67
CA PRO A 171 -9.56 8.41 21.74
C PRO A 171 -9.48 8.94 23.17
N GLN A 172 -8.35 9.53 23.54
CA GLN A 172 -8.12 10.10 24.86
C GLN A 172 -7.23 11.34 24.77
N GLU A 173 -7.64 12.41 25.48
CA GLU A 173 -6.80 13.58 25.65
C GLU A 173 -5.48 13.24 26.35
N GLY A 174 -4.39 13.85 25.88
CA GLY A 174 -3.09 13.65 26.48
C GLY A 174 -2.53 12.23 26.37
N CYS A 175 -3.01 11.39 25.44
CA CYS A 175 -2.53 10.00 25.30
C CYS A 175 -1.01 9.87 25.03
N LEU A 176 -0.39 10.94 24.51
CA LEU A 176 1.05 11.03 24.25
C LEU A 176 1.80 11.78 25.35
N GLN A 177 1.10 12.28 26.39
CA GLN A 177 1.74 12.91 27.53
C GLN A 177 2.52 11.85 28.32
N GLY A 178 3.78 12.14 28.59
CA GLY A 178 4.66 11.24 29.34
C GLY A 178 5.42 10.23 28.49
N LEU A 179 5.32 10.28 27.15
CA LEU A 179 6.27 9.58 26.29
C LEU A 179 7.70 10.07 26.56
N SER A 180 8.63 9.13 26.65
CA SER A 180 10.06 9.44 26.60
C SER A 180 10.43 10.04 25.24
N ALA A 181 11.54 10.76 25.19
CA ALA A 181 12.05 11.31 23.92
C ALA A 181 12.29 10.23 22.85
N ALA A 182 12.69 9.03 23.27
CA ALA A 182 12.89 7.90 22.37
C ALA A 182 11.55 7.37 21.80
N GLU A 183 10.51 7.23 22.63
CA GLU A 183 9.19 6.82 22.17
C GLU A 183 8.57 7.85 21.23
N GLN A 184 8.69 9.14 21.55
CA GLN A 184 8.23 10.21 20.66
C GLN A 184 8.93 10.15 19.30
N GLN A 185 10.25 9.95 19.28
CA GLN A 185 11.00 9.86 18.03
C GLN A 185 10.57 8.65 17.18
N VAL A 186 10.33 7.49 17.79
CA VAL A 186 9.85 6.29 17.08
C VAL A 186 8.45 6.53 16.50
N LEU A 187 7.56 7.13 17.29
CA LEU A 187 6.21 7.45 16.85
C LEU A 187 6.22 8.46 15.70
N ASP A 188 7.01 9.53 15.80
CA ASP A 188 7.17 10.53 14.73
C ASP A 188 7.65 9.89 13.42
N GLN A 189 8.61 8.95 13.50
CA GLN A 189 9.10 8.21 12.35
C GLN A 189 8.04 7.28 11.75
N ALA A 190 7.27 6.60 12.59
CA ALA A 190 6.19 5.71 12.15
C ALA A 190 5.04 6.48 11.49
N MET A 191 4.75 7.69 12.00
CA MET A 191 3.63 8.51 11.54
C MET A 191 4.01 9.51 10.45
N ALA A 192 5.26 9.53 9.98
CA ALA A 192 5.79 10.53 9.04
C ALA A 192 5.02 10.66 7.71
N CYS A 193 4.23 9.66 7.30
CA CYS A 193 3.35 9.71 6.13
C CYS A 193 1.86 9.72 6.50
N SER A 194 1.52 10.48 7.54
CA SER A 194 0.14 10.62 8.03
C SER A 194 -0.31 12.07 7.96
N VAL A 195 -1.58 12.27 7.63
CA VAL A 195 -2.24 13.57 7.58
C VAL A 195 -3.31 13.60 8.66
N VAL A 196 -3.18 14.54 9.60
CA VAL A 196 -4.15 14.78 10.66
C VAL A 196 -4.58 16.23 10.62
N GLY A 197 -5.88 16.49 10.52
CA GLY A 197 -6.39 17.86 10.56
C GLY A 197 -7.81 18.02 10.05
N ASP A 198 -8.17 19.27 9.75
CA ASP A 198 -9.47 19.62 9.21
C ASP A 198 -9.56 19.35 7.68
N PRO A 199 -10.75 19.45 7.06
CA PRO A 199 -10.88 19.19 5.62
C PRO A 199 -10.04 20.12 4.76
N LEU A 200 -9.76 21.35 5.23
CA LEU A 200 -8.90 22.30 4.51
C LEU A 200 -7.46 21.82 4.52
N LEU A 201 -6.93 21.42 5.68
CA LEU A 201 -5.59 20.87 5.83
C LEU A 201 -5.44 19.59 5.04
N VAL A 202 -6.41 18.68 5.11
CA VAL A 202 -6.41 17.42 4.36
C VAL A 202 -6.46 17.66 2.86
N ALA A 203 -7.33 18.55 2.37
CA ALA A 203 -7.38 18.91 0.95
C ALA A 203 -6.10 19.62 0.48
N THR A 204 -5.46 20.40 1.35
CA THR A 204 -4.14 20.97 1.03
C THR A 204 -3.06 19.91 1.05
N ALA A 205 -3.08 18.93 1.96
CA ALA A 205 -2.14 17.81 2.06
C ALA A 205 -2.19 16.92 0.82
N ASP A 206 -3.39 16.62 0.34
CA ASP A 206 -3.65 15.90 -0.90
C ASP A 206 -3.03 16.62 -2.11
N LYS A 207 -3.27 17.93 -2.22
CA LYS A 207 -2.61 18.81 -3.21
C LYS A 207 -1.12 19.01 -2.95
N SER A 208 -0.68 18.76 -1.72
CA SER A 208 0.66 19.04 -1.18
C SER A 208 1.61 17.85 -1.15
N SER A 209 1.20 16.74 -1.77
CA SER A 209 2.13 16.00 -2.62
C SER A 209 2.80 16.91 -3.68
N ARG A 210 2.44 18.22 -3.78
CA ARG A 210 3.22 19.31 -4.40
C ARG A 210 3.68 20.46 -3.48
N ALA A 211 3.41 20.49 -2.16
CA ALA A 211 3.77 21.63 -1.29
C ALA A 211 3.64 21.42 0.24
N LYS A 212 4.74 21.31 0.99
CA LYS A 212 4.83 22.26 2.13
C LYS A 212 3.95 22.07 3.39
N ILE A 213 3.75 20.90 4.00
CA ILE A 213 3.10 20.86 5.34
C ILE A 213 4.14 20.74 6.45
N LYS A 214 4.12 21.72 7.37
CA LYS A 214 5.06 21.87 8.50
C LYS A 214 4.65 20.99 9.69
N LYS A 215 5.71 20.48 10.36
CA LYS A 215 5.81 19.49 11.45
C LYS A 215 5.45 18.07 10.97
N SER A 216 6.37 17.19 10.61
CA SER A 216 7.83 17.07 10.78
C SER A 216 8.39 16.27 9.58
N HIS A 217 9.58 16.66 9.10
CA HIS A 217 10.44 15.91 8.17
C HIS A 217 9.80 15.17 6.97
N PHE A 218 9.05 15.90 6.11
CA PHE A 218 8.85 15.46 4.72
C PHE A 218 9.93 16.13 3.84
N THR A 219 10.87 15.35 3.31
CA THR A 219 11.93 15.85 2.41
C THR A 219 11.35 16.26 1.06
N GLU A 220 11.81 17.41 0.54
CA GLU A 220 11.28 18.19 -0.60
C GLU A 220 11.22 17.49 -1.98
N GLU A 221 11.59 16.22 -2.12
CA GLU A 221 11.96 15.65 -3.42
C GLU A 221 10.82 14.95 -4.19
N VAL A 222 9.69 14.66 -3.55
CA VAL A 222 8.56 13.94 -4.20
C VAL A 222 7.59 14.90 -4.92
N ALA A 223 7.78 16.21 -4.77
CA ALA A 223 6.72 17.18 -4.97
C ALA A 223 6.41 17.60 -6.42
N ASN A 224 7.28 17.30 -7.39
CA ASN A 224 7.17 17.98 -8.69
C ASN A 224 6.37 17.27 -9.78
N GLU A 225 6.10 15.96 -9.71
CA GLU A 225 5.50 15.26 -10.86
C GLU A 225 4.40 14.27 -10.47
N ALA A 226 3.20 14.57 -11.00
CA ALA A 226 1.86 13.97 -10.85
C ALA A 226 1.75 12.68 -10.02
N ILE A 227 1.16 12.82 -8.83
CA ILE A 227 0.39 11.77 -8.16
C ILE A 227 -1.07 12.17 -8.38
N GLU A 228 -1.84 11.37 -9.11
CA GLU A 228 -3.29 11.62 -9.24
C GLU A 228 -3.98 11.16 -7.95
N PRO A 229 -4.74 12.04 -7.26
CA PRO A 229 -5.48 11.64 -6.08
C PRO A 229 -6.60 10.69 -6.50
N THR A 230 -6.45 9.40 -6.17
CA THR A 230 -7.50 8.40 -6.28
C THR A 230 -7.95 8.09 -4.86
N ILE A 231 -9.13 8.60 -4.48
CA ILE A 231 -9.81 8.20 -3.25
C ILE A 231 -10.55 6.91 -3.60
N CYS A 232 -10.10 5.77 -3.06
CA CYS A 232 -10.87 4.53 -3.08
C CYS A 232 -12.02 4.58 -2.08
#